data_AF-A0A961T1L1-F1
#
_entry.id   AF-A0A961T1L1-F1
#
_cell.length_a   1.000
_cell.length_b   1.000
_cell.length_c   1.000
_cell.angle_alpha   90.00
_cell.angle_beta   90.00
_cell.angle_gamma   90.00
#
_symmetry.space_group_name_H-M   'P 1'
#
loop_
_entity.id
_entity.type
_entity.pdbx_description
1 polymer ?
#
loop_
_entity_poly.entity_id
_entity_poly.type
_entity_poly.pdbx_seq_one_letter_code
_entity_poly.pdbx_strand_id
1 'polypeptide(L)' 'MISFILRRLGVMVLTMLCLSMVVFYFVNLEPNLKKLATFQTETRASDAEKESWLKRNGYRDGFFTQYGRWIGVVQK' A
#
# COMPACT_ATOMS: atom_id res chain seq x y z
N MET A 1 -18.48 18.40 -26.97
CA MET A 1 -17.94 17.03 -26.96
C MET A 1 -16.84 16.81 -25.92
N ILE A 2 -15.85 17.70 -25.79
CA ILE A 2 -14.74 17.59 -24.82
C ILE A 2 -15.22 17.46 -23.35
N SER A 3 -16.21 18.24 -22.93
CA SER A 3 -16.77 18.15 -21.56
C SER A 3 -17.37 16.77 -21.24
N PHE A 4 -17.95 16.09 -22.22
CA PHE A 4 -18.49 14.73 -22.05
C PHE A 4 -17.38 13.70 -21.85
N ILE A 5 -16.30 13.83 -22.63
CA ILE A 5 -15.11 12.97 -22.52
C ILE A 5 -14.39 13.21 -21.19
N LEU A 6 -14.23 14.48 -20.79
CA LEU A 6 -13.58 14.85 -19.52
C LEU A 6 -14.35 14.31 -18.31
N ARG A 7 -15.69 14.40 -18.33
CA ARG A 7 -16.54 13.88 -17.25
C ARG A 7 -16.46 12.36 -17.14
N ARG A 8 -16.43 11.65 -18.27
CA ARG A 8 -16.32 10.19 -18.30
C ARG A 8 -14.93 9.72 -17.87
N LEU A 9 -13.86 10.35 -18.38
CA LEU A 9 -12.49 10.06 -17.96
C LEU A 9 -12.28 10.38 -16.48
N GLY A 10 -12.81 11.50 -15.99
CA GLY A 10 -12.75 11.87 -14.58
C GLY A 10 -13.41 10.82 -13.69
N VAL A 11 -14.60 10.35 -14.06
CA VAL A 11 -15.29 9.27 -13.30
C VAL A 11 -14.51 7.96 -13.36
N MET A 12 -13.98 7.56 -14.53
CA MET A 12 -13.17 6.34 -14.65
C MET A 12 -11.89 6.38 -13.82
N VAL A 13 -11.16 7.50 -13.84
CA VAL A 13 -9.95 7.66 -13.04
C VAL A 13 -10.30 7.71 -11.55
N LEU A 14 -11.37 8.42 -11.17
CA LEU A 14 -11.80 8.50 -9.79
C LEU A 14 -12.19 7.12 -9.23
N THR A 15 -12.95 6.32 -9.98
CA THR A 15 -13.32 4.97 -9.54
C THR A 15 -12.09 4.07 -9.44
N MET A 16 -11.18 4.14 -10.42
CA MET A 16 -9.95 3.37 -10.42
C MET A 16 -9.04 3.74 -9.23
N LEU A 17 -8.90 5.03 -8.93
CA LEU A 17 -8.18 5.51 -7.75
C LEU A 17 -8.85 5.04 -6.46
N CYS A 18 -10.17 5.16 -6.36
CA CYS A 18 -10.93 4.75 -5.17
C CYS A 18 -10.77 3.23 -4.91
N LEU A 19 -10.93 2.40 -5.94
CA LEU A 19 -10.69 0.95 -5.87
C LEU A 19 -9.23 0.64 -5.50
N SER A 20 -8.25 1.31 -6.11
CA SER A 20 -6.84 1.11 -5.82
C SER A 20 -6.51 1.42 -4.36
N MET A 21 -7.10 2.49 -3.80
CA MET A 21 -6.88 2.92 -2.44
C MET A 21 -7.51 1.94 -1.43
N VAL A 22 -8.71 1.42 -1.73
CA VAL A 22 -9.36 0.38 -0.92
C VAL A 22 -8.55 -0.91 -0.92
N VAL A 23 -8.12 -1.39 -2.09
CA VAL A 23 -7.28 -2.60 -2.19
C VAL A 23 -5.96 -2.40 -1.46
N PHE A 24 -5.31 -1.25 -1.67
CA PHE A 24 -4.07 -0.92 -1.00
C PHE A 24 -4.21 -0.89 0.52
N TYR A 25 -5.29 -0.30 1.02
CA TYR A 25 -5.63 -0.30 2.44
C TYR A 25 -5.76 -1.74 2.97
N PHE A 26 -6.53 -2.60 2.29
CA PHE A 26 -6.69 -4.00 2.67
C PHE A 26 -5.36 -4.78 2.70
N VAL A 27 -4.46 -4.51 1.76
CA VAL A 27 -3.15 -5.20 1.70
C VAL A 27 -2.18 -4.70 2.79
N ASN A 28 -2.21 -3.40 3.13
CA ASN A 28 -1.31 -2.79 4.11
C ASN A 28 -1.87 -2.77 5.54
N LEU A 29 -2.94 -3.53 5.81
CA LEU A 29 -3.42 -3.72 7.18
C LEU A 29 -2.32 -4.30 8.06
N GLU A 30 -2.17 -3.76 9.28
CA GLU A 30 -1.26 -4.28 10.31
C GLU A 30 -1.26 -5.82 10.49
N PRO A 31 -2.43 -6.52 10.51
CA PRO A 31 -2.43 -7.97 10.58
C PRO A 31 -1.82 -8.65 9.34
N ASN A 32 -1.99 -8.08 8.14
CA ASN A 32 -1.38 -8.60 6.91
C ASN A 32 0.13 -8.35 6.87
N LEU A 33 0.58 -7.18 7.36
CA LEU A 33 1.99 -6.85 7.54
C LEU A 33 2.67 -7.77 8.58
N LYS A 34 2.01 -8.04 9.70
CA LYS A 34 2.51 -8.98 10.73
C LYS A 34 2.60 -10.40 10.19
N LYS A 35 1.64 -10.83 9.35
CA LYS A 35 1.70 -12.10 8.62
C LYS A 35 2.90 -12.11 7.65
N LEU A 36 3.07 -11.09 6.81
CA LEU A 36 4.22 -10.97 5.90
C LEU A 36 5.56 -11.05 6.64
N ALA A 37 5.70 -10.32 7.75
CA ALA A 37 6.91 -10.35 8.57
C ALA A 37 7.16 -11.72 9.20
N THR A 38 6.11 -12.45 9.58
CA THR A 38 6.20 -13.82 10.13
C THR A 38 6.44 -14.88 9.04
N PHE A 39 6.08 -14.61 7.79
CA PHE A 39 6.42 -15.49 6.66
C PHE A 39 7.87 -15.31 6.20
N GLN A 40 8.41 -14.09 6.25
CA GLN A 40 9.79 -13.82 5.85
C GLN A 40 10.82 -13.95 6.99
N THR A 41 10.40 -13.73 8.24
CA THR A 41 11.25 -13.95 9.41
C THR A 41 10.84 -15.27 10.03
N GLU A 42 11.80 -16.10 10.45
CA GLU A 42 11.60 -17.37 11.15
C GLU A 42 10.36 -17.34 12.07
N THR A 43 9.58 -18.43 12.12
CA THR A 43 8.33 -18.53 12.90
C THR A 43 8.50 -18.25 14.41
N ARG A 44 9.75 -18.23 14.91
CA ARG A 44 10.15 -17.88 16.29
C ARG A 44 10.68 -16.45 16.50
N ALA A 45 10.74 -15.61 15.47
CA ALA A 45 11.25 -14.25 15.60
C ALA A 45 10.39 -13.41 16.55
N SER A 46 11.05 -12.64 17.43
CA SER A 46 10.38 -11.78 18.40
C SER A 46 9.59 -10.67 17.72
N ASP A 47 8.52 -10.16 18.34
CA ASP A 47 7.73 -9.07 17.78
C ASP A 47 8.61 -7.83 17.47
N ALA A 48 9.69 -7.61 18.22
CA ALA A 48 10.67 -6.55 17.99
C ALA A 48 11.48 -6.73 16.68
N GLU A 49 11.82 -7.97 16.30
CA GLU A 49 12.49 -8.24 15.02
C GLU A 49 11.55 -8.04 13.84
N LYS A 50 10.29 -8.44 13.98
CA LYS A 50 9.24 -8.20 12.99
C LYS A 50 9.01 -6.71 12.77
N GLU A 51 8.96 -5.93 13.84
CA GLU A 51 8.80 -4.48 13.79
C GLU A 51 10.02 -3.79 13.14
N SER A 52 11.23 -4.26 13.45
CA SER A 52 12.47 -3.78 12.81
C SER A 52 12.49 -4.11 11.31
N TRP A 53 12.05 -5.31 10.91
CA TRP A 53 11.93 -5.69 9.51
C TRP A 53 10.89 -4.86 8.77
N LEU A 54 9.72 -4.62 9.37
CA LEU A 54 8.68 -3.74 8.82
C LEU A 54 9.17 -2.31 8.63
N LYS A 55 9.94 -1.79 9.60
CA LYS A 55 10.58 -0.48 9.51
C LYS A 55 11.61 -0.42 8.38
N ARG A 56 12.48 -1.44 8.27
CA ARG A 56 13.48 -1.53 7.19
C ARG A 56 12.87 -1.61 5.80
N ASN A 57 11.70 -2.23 5.66
CA ASN A 57 11.00 -2.32 4.38
C ASN A 57 10.11 -1.12 4.05
N GLY A 58 10.01 -0.13 4.92
CA GLY A 58 9.21 1.08 4.68
C GLY A 58 7.71 0.89 4.91
N TYR A 59 7.28 -0.21 5.54
CA TYR A 59 5.89 -0.43 5.93
C TYR A 59 5.44 0.42 7.13
N ARG A 60 6.39 1.16 7.75
CA ARG A 60 6.11 2.17 8.78
C ARG A 60 6.14 3.61 8.27
N ASP A 61 6.46 3.82 7.00
CA ASP A 61 6.46 5.16 6.41
C ASP A 61 5.02 5.68 6.27
N GLY A 62 4.84 6.99 6.10
CA GLY A 62 3.50 7.57 5.94
C GLY A 62 2.70 6.86 4.83
N PHE A 63 1.40 6.66 5.05
CA PHE A 63 0.50 5.94 4.13
C PHE A 63 0.60 6.43 2.67
N PHE A 64 0.76 7.75 2.47
CA PHE A 64 0.96 8.35 1.15
C PHE A 64 2.27 7.92 0.48
N THR A 65 3.35 7.80 1.24
CA THR A 65 4.66 7.35 0.74
C THR A 65 4.60 5.90 0.30
N GLN A 66 3.93 5.04 1.10
CA GLN A 66 3.74 3.64 0.76
C GLN A 66 2.85 3.45 -0.47
N TYR A 67 1.75 4.21 -0.56
CA TYR A 67 0.86 4.21 -1.72
C TYR A 67 1.58 4.68 -2.99
N GLY A 68 2.37 5.76 -2.89
CA GLY A 68 3.20 6.24 -3.98
C GLY A 68 4.23 5.21 -4.46
N ARG A 69 4.85 4.46 -3.53
CA ARG A 69 5.78 3.38 -3.86
C ARG A 69 5.09 2.17 -4.49
N TRP A 70 3.86 1.87 -4.07
CA TRP A 70 3.07 0.76 -4.61
C TRP A 70 2.54 1.01 -6.03
N ILE A 71 2.11 2.24 -6.34
CA ILE A 71 1.75 2.63 -7.72
C ILE A 71 3.00 2.82 -8.61
N GLY A 72 4.20 2.82 -8.02
CA GLY A 72 5.45 3.04 -8.75
C GLY A 72 5.74 4.51 -9.09
N VAL A 73 5.02 5.44 -8.44
CA VAL A 73 5.23 6.89 -8.57
C VAL A 73 6.43 7.35 -7.75
N VAL A 74 6.66 6.72 -6.59
CA VAL A 74 7.77 7.04 -5.69
C VAL A 74 8.80 5.90 -5.79
N GLN A 75 10.02 6.23 -6.22
CA GLN A 75 11.12 5.26 -6.26
C GLN A 75 11.67 5.00 -4.86
N LYS A 76 12.17 3.77 -4.65
CA LYS A 76 12.65 3.29 -3.36
C LYS A 76 13.97 3.91 -2.96
#